data_AF-A0AAU4GHU9-F1
#
_entry.id   AF-A0AAU4GHU9-F1
#
_cell.length_a   1.000
_cell.length_b   1.000
_cell.length_c   1.000
_cell.angle_alpha   90.00
_cell.angle_beta   90.00
_cell.angle_gamma   90.00
#
_symmetry.space_group_name_H-M   'P 1'
#
loop_
_entity.id
_entity.type
_entity.pdbx_description
1 polymer ?
#
loop_
_entity_poly.entity_id
_entity_poly.type
_entity_poly.pdbx_seq_one_letter_code
_entity_poly.pdbx_strand_id
1 'polypeptide(L)'
;MDELGPTTRVMHAMEQLWAEIRRRHPDVPDAILVLASGTMGTTTEIHGHFARSRWHVGDGHEPRAEFFLGGEGLRRPAAEILGTTLHEAAHGLAATRDIVDVSDGRYHNKKFAALAHELGVKAEQADRIGWSVTTALPVTVASYQAQLAVLENALKVWRHTETEVAQRAQSRVAPPPDELGDPDQPVLPPAPPVNVAPVDGRGAHRGGANYFAAVCRCEKPRRIRAALSVFDLGDITCGVCGEAFSVVGSQILHRYGG
;
A
#
# COMPACT_ATOMS: atom_id res chain seq x y z
N MET A 1 -19.83 20.81 -4.75
CA MET A 1 -19.01 19.61 -4.50
C MET A 1 -19.14 18.58 -5.63
N ASP A 2 -20.27 18.55 -6.35
CA ASP A 2 -20.51 17.61 -7.46
C ASP A 2 -19.64 17.84 -8.71
N GLU A 3 -19.07 19.04 -8.89
CA GLU A 3 -18.14 19.34 -10.00
C GLU A 3 -16.71 18.82 -9.77
N LEU A 4 -16.35 18.43 -8.54
CA LEU A 4 -15.03 17.87 -8.24
C LEU A 4 -14.94 16.41 -8.67
N GLY A 5 -13.78 15.99 -9.18
CA GLY A 5 -13.50 14.58 -9.44
C GLY A 5 -13.64 13.71 -8.18
N PRO A 6 -13.94 12.42 -8.33
CA PRO A 6 -14.26 11.55 -7.20
C PRO A 6 -13.11 11.44 -6.19
N THR A 7 -11.87 11.37 -6.66
CA THR A 7 -10.67 11.37 -5.79
C THR A 7 -10.55 12.67 -5.00
N THR A 8 -10.78 13.82 -5.63
CA THR A 8 -10.73 15.12 -4.95
C THR A 8 -11.78 15.23 -3.86
N ARG A 9 -12.98 14.68 -4.05
CA ARG A 9 -14.02 14.66 -3.01
C ARG A 9 -13.59 13.81 -1.80
N VAL A 10 -12.98 12.64 -2.04
CA VAL A 10 -12.44 11.80 -0.95
C VAL A 10 -11.35 12.54 -0.20
N MET A 11 -10.36 13.10 -0.91
CA MET A 11 -9.28 13.86 -0.28
C MET A 11 -9.81 15.04 0.52
N HIS A 12 -10.78 15.80 -0.01
CA HIS A 12 -11.41 16.90 0.71
C HIS A 12 -12.09 16.45 2.00
N ALA A 13 -12.86 15.35 1.96
CA ALA A 13 -13.50 14.79 3.14
C ALA A 13 -12.49 14.33 4.19
N MET A 14 -11.37 13.71 3.76
CA MET A 14 -10.31 13.27 4.66
C MET A 14 -9.53 14.43 5.27
N GLU A 15 -9.25 15.50 4.52
CA GLU A 15 -8.65 16.74 5.03
C GLU A 15 -9.54 17.39 6.10
N GLN A 16 -10.85 17.45 5.86
CA GLN A 16 -11.83 17.94 6.85
C GLN A 16 -11.87 17.07 8.10
N LEU A 17 -11.80 15.74 7.94
CA LEU A 17 -11.75 14.81 9.06
C LEU A 17 -10.48 14.99 9.88
N TRP A 18 -9.31 15.08 9.23
CA TRP A 18 -8.04 15.31 9.92
C TRP A 18 -8.00 16.65 10.65
N ALA A 19 -8.51 17.71 10.01
CA ALA A 19 -8.66 19.02 10.64
C ALA A 19 -9.55 18.99 11.88
N GLU A 20 -10.68 18.26 11.84
CA GLU A 20 -11.55 18.09 13.00
C GLU A 20 -10.88 17.30 14.13
N ILE A 21 -10.13 16.24 13.81
CA ILE A 21 -9.35 15.49 14.80
C ILE A 21 -8.37 16.42 15.50
N ARG A 22 -7.59 17.21 14.75
CA ARG A 22 -6.66 18.20 15.30
C ARG A 22 -7.34 19.28 16.13
N ARG A 23 -8.51 19.75 15.70
CA ARG A 23 -9.30 20.73 16.45
C ARG A 23 -9.69 20.20 17.84
N ARG A 24 -9.96 18.90 17.95
CA ARG A 24 -10.31 18.23 19.22
C ARG A 24 -9.10 17.79 20.03
N HIS A 25 -8.00 17.47 19.35
CA HIS A 25 -6.77 16.96 19.92
C HIS A 25 -5.58 17.81 19.41
N PRO A 26 -5.31 18.97 20.02
CA PRO A 26 -4.36 19.96 19.49
C PRO A 26 -2.91 19.47 19.34
N ASP A 27 -2.53 18.43 20.08
CA ASP A 27 -1.21 17.79 19.99
C ASP A 27 -1.08 16.86 18.77
N VAL A 28 -2.18 16.52 18.08
CA VAL A 28 -2.10 15.80 16.81
C VAL A 28 -1.50 16.76 15.77
N PRO A 29 -0.36 16.41 15.16
CA PRO A 29 0.33 17.31 14.25
C PRO A 29 -0.46 17.47 12.95
N ASP A 30 -0.21 18.58 12.29
CA ASP A 30 -0.62 18.72 10.89
C ASP A 30 0.14 17.72 10.02
N ALA A 31 -0.49 17.25 8.94
CA ALA A 31 0.08 16.23 8.07
C ALA A 31 -0.33 16.47 6.62
N ILE A 32 0.56 16.10 5.69
CA ILE A 32 0.21 16.00 4.27
C ILE A 32 -0.51 14.68 4.06
N LEU A 33 -1.74 14.72 3.55
CA LEU A 33 -2.50 13.52 3.21
C LEU A 33 -2.05 12.97 1.85
N VAL A 34 -1.74 11.67 1.82
CA VAL A 34 -1.32 10.95 0.62
C VAL A 34 -2.24 9.76 0.39
N LEU A 35 -2.88 9.70 -0.78
CA LEU A 35 -3.69 8.56 -1.20
C LEU A 35 -2.94 7.78 -2.28
N ALA A 36 -2.56 6.53 -1.99
CA ALA A 36 -1.89 5.66 -2.95
C ALA A 36 -2.22 4.18 -2.73
N SER A 37 -1.56 3.27 -3.47
CA SER A 37 -1.70 1.83 -3.26
C SER A 37 -1.21 1.43 -1.86
N GLY A 38 -2.11 0.86 -1.06
CA GLY A 38 -1.80 0.28 0.25
C GLY A 38 -1.27 -1.15 0.15
N THR A 39 -1.41 -1.79 -1.01
CA THR A 39 -0.89 -3.13 -1.25
C THR A 39 0.63 -3.11 -1.50
N MET A 40 1.20 -2.03 -2.05
CA MET A 40 2.64 -1.91 -2.37
C MET A 40 3.25 -3.19 -2.99
N GLY A 41 2.46 -3.88 -3.80
CA GLY A 41 2.78 -5.16 -4.42
C GLY A 41 2.65 -6.40 -3.51
N THR A 42 2.50 -6.25 -2.20
CA THR A 42 2.22 -7.36 -1.27
C THR A 42 0.73 -7.66 -1.18
N THR A 43 0.38 -8.81 -0.60
CA THR A 43 -1.02 -9.18 -0.33
C THR A 43 -1.59 -8.50 0.90
N THR A 44 -0.75 -7.89 1.74
CA THR A 44 -1.20 -7.17 2.95
C THR A 44 -1.57 -5.75 2.58
N GLU A 45 -2.79 -5.35 2.92
CA GLU A 45 -3.27 -4.00 2.69
C GLU A 45 -2.89 -3.10 3.88
N ILE A 46 -2.03 -2.11 3.62
CA ILE A 46 -1.79 -1.01 4.54
C ILE A 46 -2.93 -0.01 4.36
N HIS A 47 -3.80 0.09 5.36
CA HIS A 47 -4.92 1.03 5.34
C HIS A 47 -4.53 2.46 5.68
N GLY A 48 -3.55 2.63 6.57
CA GLY A 48 -3.02 3.91 7.01
C GLY A 48 -1.55 3.79 7.38
N HIS A 49 -0.82 4.89 7.32
CA HIS A 49 0.50 5.00 7.93
C HIS A 49 0.85 6.46 8.24
N PHE A 50 1.29 6.72 9.47
CA PHE A 50 1.86 7.99 9.88
C PHE A 50 3.39 7.99 9.76
N ALA A 51 3.94 8.99 9.08
CA ALA A 51 5.38 9.23 9.04
C ALA A 51 5.71 10.65 9.48
N ARG A 52 6.53 10.76 10.53
CA ARG A 52 7.03 12.07 11.01
C ARG A 52 7.97 12.71 9.98
N SER A 53 7.89 14.04 9.82
CA SER A 53 8.90 14.86 9.13
C SER A 53 9.28 14.40 7.72
N ARG A 54 8.29 13.98 6.91
CA ARG A 54 8.52 13.38 5.58
C ARG A 54 8.57 14.41 4.45
N TRP A 55 7.84 15.52 4.59
CA TRP A 55 7.60 16.50 3.53
C TRP A 55 8.32 17.82 3.78
N HIS A 56 9.06 18.31 2.78
CA HIS A 56 9.55 19.68 2.77
C HIS A 56 8.40 20.63 2.39
N VAL A 57 8.24 21.72 3.14
CA VAL A 57 7.13 22.69 2.97
C VAL A 57 7.62 24.12 2.73
N GLY A 58 8.83 24.26 2.20
CA GLY A 58 9.49 25.54 1.93
C GLY A 58 10.64 25.80 2.89
N ASP A 59 11.55 26.68 2.46
CA ASP A 59 12.71 27.05 3.26
C ASP A 59 12.30 27.72 4.58
N GLY A 60 13.05 27.44 5.65
CA GLY A 60 12.80 28.00 6.98
C GLY A 60 11.64 27.37 7.74
N HIS A 61 11.02 26.30 7.23
CA HIS A 61 9.93 25.58 7.89
C HIS A 61 10.35 24.15 8.26
N GLU A 62 9.92 23.68 9.43
CA GLU A 62 10.12 22.30 9.84
C GLU A 62 9.43 21.32 8.88
N PRO A 63 10.04 20.16 8.58
CA PRO A 63 9.41 19.18 7.70
C PRO A 63 8.07 18.70 8.26
N ARG A 64 7.06 18.63 7.38
CA ARG A 64 5.70 18.21 7.72
C ARG A 64 5.60 16.69 7.80
N ALA A 65 4.76 16.20 8.71
CA ALA A 65 4.37 14.80 8.75
C ALA A 65 3.56 14.39 7.51
N GLU A 66 3.47 13.08 7.28
CA GLU A 66 2.64 12.44 6.28
C GLU A 66 1.58 11.58 6.96
N PHE A 67 0.35 11.67 6.47
CA PHE A 67 -0.69 10.68 6.71
C PHE A 67 -0.99 9.98 5.38
N PHE A 68 -0.48 8.76 5.24
CA PHE A 68 -0.77 7.88 4.13
C PHE A 68 -2.11 7.16 4.34
N LEU A 69 -2.93 7.11 3.29
CA LEU A 69 -4.19 6.39 3.21
C LEU A 69 -4.14 5.39 2.03
N GLY A 70 -4.35 4.12 2.32
CA GLY A 70 -4.40 3.06 1.30
C GLY A 70 -5.70 3.12 0.51
N GLY A 71 -5.62 3.27 -0.81
CA GLY A 71 -6.77 3.46 -1.69
C GLY A 71 -7.72 2.27 -1.78
N GLU A 72 -7.22 1.06 -1.49
CA GLU A 72 -8.03 -0.15 -1.39
C GLU A 72 -8.96 -0.08 -0.17
N GLY A 73 -8.46 0.47 0.95
CA GLY A 73 -9.19 0.60 2.21
C GLY A 73 -10.40 1.54 2.14
N LEU A 74 -10.55 2.33 1.07
CA LEU A 74 -11.71 3.20 0.84
C LEU A 74 -13.02 2.43 0.60
N ARG A 75 -12.97 1.11 0.35
CA ARG A 75 -14.18 0.27 0.25
C ARG A 75 -14.87 0.02 1.60
N ARG A 76 -14.20 0.33 2.71
CA ARG A 76 -14.69 0.07 4.06
C ARG A 76 -15.71 1.13 4.49
N PRO A 77 -16.59 0.83 5.45
CA PRO A 77 -17.46 1.83 6.09
C PRO A 77 -16.67 3.03 6.62
N ALA A 78 -17.26 4.23 6.57
CA ALA A 78 -16.60 5.45 7.04
C ALA A 78 -16.17 5.37 8.52
N ALA A 79 -16.92 4.66 9.36
CA ALA A 79 -16.55 4.41 10.75
C ALA A 79 -15.24 3.60 10.90
N GLU A 80 -14.96 2.66 9.99
CA GLU A 80 -13.68 1.93 9.98
C GLU A 80 -12.53 2.80 9.47
N ILE A 81 -12.79 3.67 8.50
CA ILE A 81 -11.81 4.66 8.02
C ILE A 81 -11.50 5.69 9.12
N LEU A 82 -12.49 6.09 9.92
CA LEU A 82 -12.27 6.88 11.12
C LEU A 82 -11.37 6.16 12.13
N GLY A 83 -11.61 4.87 12.37
CA GLY A 83 -10.74 4.04 13.21
C GLY A 83 -9.29 4.05 12.73
N THR A 84 -9.05 3.86 11.43
CA THR A 84 -7.72 3.98 10.82
C THR A 84 -7.15 5.39 10.96
N THR A 85 -7.94 6.43 10.72
CA THR A 85 -7.46 7.82 10.80
C THR A 85 -7.03 8.19 12.22
N LEU A 86 -7.81 7.78 13.21
CA LEU A 86 -7.50 8.01 14.62
C LEU A 86 -6.33 7.13 15.11
N HIS A 87 -6.13 5.94 14.53
CA HIS A 87 -4.92 5.14 14.74
C HIS A 87 -3.67 5.92 14.30
N GLU A 88 -3.66 6.44 13.07
CA GLU A 88 -2.53 7.24 12.59
C GLU A 88 -2.35 8.55 13.39
N ALA A 89 -3.45 9.16 13.84
CA ALA A 89 -3.40 10.30 14.74
C ALA A 89 -2.78 9.95 16.11
N ALA A 90 -2.92 8.72 16.60
CA ALA A 90 -2.27 8.27 17.85
C ALA A 90 -0.75 8.22 17.71
N HIS A 91 -0.24 7.78 16.55
CA HIS A 91 1.18 7.88 16.21
C HIS A 91 1.64 9.34 16.10
N GLY A 92 0.82 10.20 15.49
CA GLY A 92 1.09 11.64 15.43
C GLY A 92 1.17 12.27 16.83
N LEU A 93 0.23 11.91 17.71
CA LEU A 93 0.20 12.32 19.11
C LEU A 93 1.45 11.85 19.87
N ALA A 94 1.86 10.60 19.65
CA ALA A 94 3.08 10.04 20.21
C ALA A 94 4.31 10.83 19.76
N ALA A 95 4.39 11.18 18.48
CA ALA A 95 5.49 11.93 17.91
C ALA A 95 5.58 13.36 18.49
N THR A 96 4.46 14.08 18.63
CA THR A 96 4.45 15.42 19.25
C THR A 96 4.87 15.38 20.73
N ARG A 97 4.55 14.30 21.43
CA ARG A 97 4.83 14.13 22.87
C ARG A 97 6.13 13.38 23.17
N ASP A 98 6.95 13.10 22.15
CA ASP A 98 8.19 12.32 22.27
C ASP A 98 8.00 10.95 22.95
N ILE A 99 6.88 10.27 22.66
CA ILE A 99 6.54 8.95 23.19
C ILE A 99 6.91 7.86 22.18
N VAL A 100 7.70 6.89 22.64
CA VAL A 100 7.94 5.65 21.88
C VAL A 100 6.75 4.70 22.06
N ASP A 101 5.86 4.67 21.08
CA ASP A 101 4.60 3.93 21.05
C ASP A 101 4.68 2.62 20.25
N VAL A 102 5.68 2.50 19.37
CA VAL A 102 6.03 1.27 18.65
C VAL A 102 7.41 0.76 19.11
N SER A 103 7.45 -0.50 19.54
CA SER A 103 8.67 -1.24 19.89
C SER A 103 9.18 -2.08 18.72
N ASP A 104 10.49 -2.24 18.59
CA ASP A 104 11.16 -3.06 17.56
C ASP A 104 10.70 -2.75 16.12
N GLY A 105 10.26 -1.51 15.88
CA GLY A 105 9.81 -0.99 14.58
C GLY A 105 8.47 -1.53 14.07
N ARG A 106 7.78 -2.40 14.81
CA ARG A 106 6.51 -3.01 14.36
C ARG A 106 5.47 -3.29 15.45
N TYR A 107 5.90 -3.38 16.70
CA TYR A 107 5.04 -3.84 17.80
C TYR A 107 4.41 -2.66 18.52
N HIS A 108 3.10 -2.47 18.36
CA HIS A 108 2.34 -1.42 19.04
C HIS A 108 2.26 -1.76 20.52
N ASN A 109 2.88 -0.92 21.36
CA ASN A 109 2.99 -1.19 22.79
C ASN A 109 1.81 -0.60 23.59
N LYS A 110 1.80 -0.77 24.91
CA LYS A 110 0.70 -0.26 25.76
C LYS A 110 0.56 1.26 25.75
N LYS A 111 1.63 2.01 25.43
CA LYS A 111 1.57 3.47 25.30
C LYS A 111 0.79 3.86 24.05
N PHE A 112 0.98 3.15 22.93
CA PHE A 112 0.11 3.29 21.76
C PHE A 112 -1.36 3.09 22.14
N ALA A 113 -1.68 2.00 22.84
CA ALA A 113 -3.06 1.72 23.25
C ALA A 113 -3.67 2.83 24.12
N ALA A 114 -2.88 3.43 25.02
CA ALA A 114 -3.33 4.55 25.84
C ALA A 114 -3.60 5.81 25.02
N LEU A 115 -2.73 6.13 24.05
CA LEU A 115 -2.91 7.28 23.15
C LEU A 115 -4.10 7.08 22.20
N ALA A 116 -4.28 5.87 21.64
CA ALA A 116 -5.45 5.54 20.83
C ALA A 116 -6.75 5.70 21.62
N HIS A 117 -6.76 5.28 22.89
CA HIS A 117 -7.90 5.45 23.78
C HIS A 117 -8.20 6.93 24.07
N GLU A 118 -7.18 7.77 24.26
CA GLU A 118 -7.34 9.24 24.41
C GLU A 118 -8.04 9.86 23.20
N LEU A 119 -7.77 9.35 22.00
CA LEU A 119 -8.41 9.78 20.75
C LEU A 119 -9.79 9.14 20.51
N GLY A 120 -10.28 8.30 21.44
CA GLY A 120 -11.59 7.68 21.34
C GLY A 120 -11.62 6.39 20.51
N VAL A 121 -10.51 5.66 20.43
CA VAL A 121 -10.38 4.38 19.73
C VAL A 121 -9.96 3.29 20.70
N LYS A 122 -10.64 2.14 20.65
CA LYS A 122 -10.21 0.94 21.36
C LYS A 122 -9.10 0.27 20.55
N ALA A 123 -7.98 -0.05 21.21
CA ALA A 123 -6.92 -0.88 20.65
C ALA A 123 -6.97 -2.30 21.24
N GLU A 124 -6.85 -3.32 20.41
CA GLU A 124 -6.82 -4.73 20.77
C GLU A 124 -5.52 -5.38 20.28
N GLN A 125 -5.07 -6.41 20.99
CA GLN A 125 -3.84 -7.11 20.62
C GLN A 125 -4.05 -7.98 19.39
N ALA A 126 -3.11 -7.90 18.45
CA ALA A 126 -2.92 -8.86 17.38
C ALA A 126 -1.56 -9.55 17.53
N ASP A 127 -1.51 -10.79 17.06
CA ASP A 127 -0.29 -11.58 17.07
C ASP A 127 0.84 -10.85 16.32
N ARG A 128 2.05 -10.88 16.88
CA ARG A 128 3.30 -10.31 16.33
C ARG A 128 3.38 -8.77 16.18
N ILE A 129 2.27 -8.04 16.17
CA ILE A 129 2.23 -6.58 15.93
C ILE A 129 1.62 -5.76 17.09
N GLY A 130 1.22 -6.41 18.17
CA GLY A 130 0.83 -5.74 19.42
C GLY A 130 -0.57 -5.11 19.36
N TRP A 131 -0.78 -4.04 20.13
CA TRP A 131 -2.05 -3.32 20.28
C TRP A 131 -2.45 -2.52 19.03
N SER A 132 -2.64 -3.19 17.89
CA SER A 132 -2.74 -2.56 16.56
C SER A 132 -4.14 -2.60 15.96
N VAL A 133 -5.00 -3.53 16.40
CA VAL A 133 -6.37 -3.65 15.90
C VAL A 133 -7.19 -2.56 16.56
N THR A 134 -7.68 -1.61 15.76
CA THR A 134 -8.28 -0.37 16.26
C THR A 134 -9.72 -0.23 15.80
N THR A 135 -10.60 0.10 16.75
CA THR A 135 -12.05 0.31 16.51
C THR A 135 -12.48 1.62 17.15
N ALA A 136 -13.02 2.55 16.36
CA ALA A 136 -13.58 3.79 16.90
C ALA A 136 -14.75 3.48 17.85
N LEU A 137 -14.75 4.08 19.04
CA LEU A 137 -15.82 3.85 20.01
C LEU A 137 -17.16 4.41 19.49
N PRO A 138 -18.32 3.83 19.83
CA PRO A 138 -19.62 4.34 19.37
C PRO A 138 -19.85 5.83 19.67
N VAL A 139 -19.44 6.29 20.86
CA VAL A 139 -19.51 7.71 21.23
C VAL A 139 -18.60 8.58 20.35
N THR A 140 -17.43 8.07 19.98
CA THR A 140 -16.51 8.74 19.06
C THR A 140 -17.14 8.84 17.69
N VAL A 141 -17.63 7.73 17.12
CA VAL A 141 -18.34 7.71 15.82
C VAL A 141 -19.48 8.72 15.80
N ALA A 142 -20.34 8.73 16.83
CA ALA A 142 -21.44 9.67 16.97
C ALA A 142 -20.95 11.13 16.99
N SER A 143 -19.84 11.40 17.69
CA SER A 143 -19.28 12.74 17.76
C SER A 143 -18.69 13.24 16.44
N TYR A 144 -18.28 12.35 15.51
CA TYR A 144 -17.76 12.70 14.18
C TYR A 144 -18.82 12.57 13.07
N GLN A 145 -20.10 12.40 13.41
CA GLN A 145 -21.16 12.07 12.45
C GLN A 145 -21.27 13.04 11.27
N ALA A 146 -21.04 14.34 11.50
CA ALA A 146 -21.04 15.34 10.42
C ALA A 146 -19.91 15.10 9.41
N GLN A 147 -18.69 14.81 9.88
CA GLN A 147 -17.54 14.51 9.03
C GLN A 147 -17.73 13.18 8.31
N LEU A 148 -18.26 12.17 9.01
CA LEU A 148 -18.54 10.86 8.42
C LEU A 148 -19.59 10.94 7.32
N ALA A 149 -20.64 11.76 7.48
CA ALA A 149 -21.64 11.95 6.42
C ALA A 149 -21.02 12.54 5.14
N VAL A 150 -20.06 13.47 5.26
CA VAL A 150 -19.35 14.01 4.10
C VAL A 150 -18.47 12.93 3.45
N LEU A 151 -17.75 12.17 4.28
CA LEU A 151 -16.90 11.08 3.81
C LEU A 151 -17.71 9.98 3.10
N GLU A 152 -18.82 9.51 3.68
CA GLU A 152 -19.71 8.50 3.10
C GLU A 152 -20.25 8.91 1.73
N ASN A 153 -20.57 10.18 1.55
CA ASN A 153 -20.99 10.72 0.25
C ASN A 153 -19.84 10.70 -0.77
N ALA A 154 -18.60 10.88 -0.33
CA ALA A 154 -17.41 10.86 -1.17
C ALA A 154 -16.91 9.45 -1.54
N LEU A 155 -17.13 8.44 -0.67
CA LEU A 155 -16.69 7.04 -0.84
C LEU A 155 -17.47 6.29 -1.94
N LYS A 156 -17.31 6.73 -3.19
CA LYS A 156 -17.87 6.11 -4.40
C LYS A 156 -16.80 5.42 -5.26
N VAL A 157 -15.53 5.61 -4.93
CA VAL A 157 -14.38 5.05 -5.65
C VAL A 157 -13.38 4.47 -4.67
N TRP A 158 -12.75 3.38 -5.06
CA TRP A 158 -11.64 2.77 -4.35
C TRP A 158 -10.71 2.10 -5.35
N ARG A 159 -9.48 1.82 -4.91
CA ARG A 159 -8.51 1.07 -5.69
C ARG A 159 -8.77 -0.43 -5.54
N HIS A 160 -8.69 -1.18 -6.63
CA HIS A 160 -8.69 -2.65 -6.55
C HIS A 160 -7.33 -3.19 -6.13
N THR A 161 -7.32 -4.31 -5.41
CA THR A 161 -6.05 -4.97 -5.07
C THR A 161 -5.43 -5.58 -6.32
N GLU A 162 -4.11 -5.81 -6.29
CA GLU A 162 -3.43 -6.42 -7.44
C GLU A 162 -3.89 -7.85 -7.68
N THR A 163 -4.27 -8.57 -6.63
CA THR A 163 -4.92 -9.88 -6.70
C THR A 163 -6.25 -9.81 -7.45
N GLU A 164 -7.11 -8.85 -7.13
CA GLU A 164 -8.41 -8.68 -7.80
C GLU A 164 -8.26 -8.29 -9.28
N VAL A 165 -7.22 -7.51 -9.61
CA VAL A 165 -6.89 -7.16 -11.00
C VAL A 165 -6.40 -8.40 -11.75
N ALA A 166 -5.48 -9.18 -11.15
CA ALA A 166 -4.96 -10.41 -11.75
C ALA A 166 -6.06 -11.46 -11.98
N GLN A 167 -6.95 -11.67 -11.01
CA GLN A 167 -8.09 -12.58 -11.13
C GLN A 167 -9.02 -12.18 -12.28
N ARG A 168 -9.36 -10.89 -12.41
CA ARG A 168 -10.20 -10.39 -13.52
C ARG A 168 -9.55 -10.56 -14.88
N ALA A 169 -8.23 -10.39 -14.98
CA ALA A 169 -7.51 -10.64 -16.22
C ALA A 169 -7.59 -12.13 -16.61
N GLN A 170 -7.44 -13.04 -15.65
CA GLN A 170 -7.54 -14.49 -15.89
C GLN A 170 -8.96 -14.91 -16.30
N SER A 171 -10.00 -14.37 -15.67
CA SER A 171 -11.40 -14.69 -16.00
C SER A 171 -11.83 -14.22 -17.40
N ARG A 172 -11.18 -13.20 -17.97
CA ARG A 172 -11.45 -12.71 -19.33
C ARG A 172 -10.82 -13.56 -20.43
N VAL A 173 -9.89 -14.46 -20.08
CA VAL A 173 -9.19 -15.34 -21.02
C VAL A 173 -9.85 -16.74 -21.07
N ALA A 174 -10.82 -17.03 -20.20
CA ALA A 174 -11.56 -18.29 -20.27
C ALA A 174 -12.41 -18.37 -21.56
N PRO A 175 -12.32 -19.47 -22.33
CA PRO A 175 -13.13 -19.62 -23.54
C PRO A 175 -14.62 -19.72 -23.19
N PRO A 176 -15.52 -19.28 -24.09
CA PRO A 176 -16.96 -19.28 -23.83
C PRO A 176 -17.51 -20.72 -23.62
N PRO A 177 -18.62 -20.88 -22.88
CA PRO A 177 -19.13 -22.19 -22.44
C PRO A 177 -19.58 -23.16 -23.55
N ASP A 178 -19.63 -22.72 -24.81
CA ASP A 178 -20.26 -23.46 -25.92
C ASP A 178 -19.29 -23.97 -27.00
N GLU A 179 -17.98 -23.84 -26.82
CA GLU A 179 -17.06 -24.69 -27.57
C GLU A 179 -16.99 -26.05 -26.87
N LEU A 180 -17.89 -26.96 -27.23
CA LEU A 180 -17.72 -28.39 -27.00
C LEU A 180 -16.40 -28.79 -27.68
N GLY A 181 -15.32 -28.72 -26.90
CA GLY A 181 -13.99 -29.10 -27.32
C GLY A 181 -14.02 -30.52 -27.86
N ASP A 182 -13.31 -30.72 -28.97
CA ASP A 182 -13.05 -32.03 -29.56
C ASP A 182 -12.64 -33.03 -28.47
N PRO A 183 -13.40 -34.13 -28.26
CA PRO A 183 -13.15 -35.08 -27.18
C PRO A 183 -11.78 -35.76 -27.24
N ASP A 184 -11.06 -35.65 -28.36
CA ASP A 184 -9.69 -36.15 -28.54
C ASP A 184 -8.58 -35.10 -28.29
N GLN A 185 -8.93 -33.86 -27.92
CA GLN A 185 -7.90 -32.89 -27.52
C GLN A 185 -7.40 -33.16 -26.09
N PRO A 186 -6.08 -33.35 -25.89
CA PRO A 186 -5.52 -33.51 -24.55
C PRO A 186 -5.74 -32.24 -23.74
N VAL A 187 -6.50 -32.35 -22.66
CA VAL A 187 -6.70 -31.27 -21.68
C VAL A 187 -5.35 -30.93 -21.07
N LEU A 188 -4.78 -29.79 -21.48
CA LEU A 188 -3.57 -29.27 -20.86
C LEU A 188 -3.87 -28.96 -19.38
N PRO A 189 -2.97 -29.33 -18.45
CA PRO A 189 -3.16 -29.02 -17.05
C PRO A 189 -3.30 -27.49 -16.88
N PRO A 190 -4.16 -27.03 -15.95
CA PRO A 190 -4.34 -25.61 -15.72
C PRO A 190 -2.98 -24.98 -15.46
N ALA A 191 -2.69 -23.87 -16.15
CA ALA A 191 -1.45 -23.15 -15.97
C ALA A 191 -1.29 -22.80 -14.48
N PRO A 192 -0.10 -22.98 -13.89
CA PRO A 192 0.12 -22.63 -12.51
C PRO A 192 -0.22 -21.15 -12.30
N PRO A 193 -0.72 -20.77 -11.10
CA PRO A 193 -1.13 -19.40 -10.83
C PRO A 193 0.03 -18.44 -11.12
N VAL A 194 -0.25 -17.42 -11.94
CA VAL A 194 0.72 -16.36 -12.26
C VAL A 194 0.96 -15.57 -10.98
N ASN A 195 2.08 -15.84 -10.33
CA ASN A 195 2.51 -15.14 -9.14
C ASN A 195 3.18 -13.83 -9.56
N VAL A 196 2.40 -12.75 -9.67
CA VAL A 196 2.94 -11.42 -9.97
C VAL A 196 3.66 -10.94 -8.72
N ALA A 197 4.99 -10.91 -8.77
CA ALA A 197 5.79 -10.41 -7.66
C ALA A 197 5.40 -8.95 -7.33
N PRO A 198 5.47 -8.55 -6.05
CA PRO A 198 5.26 -7.18 -5.62
C PRO A 198 6.06 -6.19 -6.46
N VAL A 199 5.38 -5.32 -7.21
CA VAL A 199 5.98 -4.05 -7.64
C VAL A 199 5.92 -3.15 -6.42
N ASP A 200 7.03 -3.07 -5.68
CA ASP A 200 7.12 -2.15 -4.56
C ASP A 200 6.95 -0.72 -5.11
N GLY A 201 5.83 -0.10 -4.76
CA GLY A 201 5.45 1.27 -5.15
C GLY A 201 6.37 2.37 -4.61
N ARG A 202 7.57 2.01 -4.12
CA ARG A 202 8.64 2.96 -3.86
C ARG A 202 9.26 3.35 -5.18
N GLY A 203 8.77 4.48 -5.73
CA GLY A 203 9.23 5.03 -7.00
C GLY A 203 10.75 4.92 -7.19
N ALA A 204 11.13 4.35 -8.33
CA ALA A 204 12.21 4.77 -9.24
C ALA A 204 13.58 5.23 -8.69
N HIS A 205 13.93 5.03 -7.43
CA HIS A 205 15.19 5.49 -6.86
C HIS A 205 15.98 4.33 -6.27
N ARG A 206 16.94 3.86 -7.09
CA ARG A 206 17.95 2.82 -6.79
C ARG A 206 17.33 1.52 -6.31
N GLY A 207 17.07 0.61 -7.25
CA GLY A 207 16.72 -0.78 -6.94
C GLY A 207 17.68 -1.31 -5.89
N GLY A 208 17.13 -1.84 -4.80
CA GLY A 208 17.91 -2.48 -3.75
C GLY A 208 18.83 -3.55 -4.33
N ALA A 209 19.81 -3.99 -3.54
CA ALA A 209 20.92 -4.88 -3.94
C ALA A 209 20.54 -6.19 -4.67
N ASN A 210 19.24 -6.50 -4.78
CA ASN A 210 18.71 -7.72 -5.39
C ASN A 210 18.19 -7.53 -6.82
N TYR A 211 18.22 -6.33 -7.40
CA TYR A 211 17.80 -6.08 -8.79
C TYR A 211 19.00 -5.79 -9.69
N PHE A 212 19.18 -6.58 -10.75
CA PHE A 212 20.27 -6.41 -11.70
C PHE A 212 19.77 -6.11 -13.13
N ALA A 213 20.67 -5.63 -13.97
CA ALA A 213 20.39 -5.39 -15.38
C ALA A 213 20.78 -6.60 -16.23
N ALA A 214 19.83 -7.10 -17.03
CA ALA A 214 20.10 -8.07 -18.08
C ALA A 214 19.89 -7.41 -19.45
N VAL A 215 20.72 -7.76 -20.43
CA VAL A 215 20.65 -7.25 -21.79
C VAL A 215 20.53 -8.38 -22.81
N CYS A 216 19.81 -8.08 -23.87
CA CYS A 216 19.75 -8.90 -25.07
C CYS A 216 20.71 -8.34 -26.13
N ARG A 217 21.22 -9.21 -27.00
CA ARG A 217 22.17 -8.90 -28.08
C ARG A 217 21.52 -8.52 -29.42
N CYS A 218 20.27 -8.08 -29.43
CA CYS A 218 19.64 -7.51 -30.62
C CYS A 218 20.45 -6.34 -31.18
N GLU A 219 20.31 -6.05 -32.48
CA GLU A 219 20.89 -4.86 -33.15
C GLU A 219 20.58 -3.56 -32.37
N LYS A 220 19.36 -3.45 -31.85
CA LYS A 220 19.02 -2.50 -30.78
C LYS A 220 18.95 -3.26 -29.44
N PRO A 221 19.99 -3.19 -28.59
CA PRO A 221 20.05 -3.98 -27.38
C PRO A 221 18.91 -3.60 -26.44
N ARG A 222 18.15 -4.62 -26.03
CA ARG A 222 17.07 -4.46 -25.06
C ARG A 222 17.62 -4.67 -23.67
N ARG A 223 17.25 -3.81 -22.73
CA ARG A 223 17.66 -3.90 -21.32
C ARG A 223 16.45 -4.10 -20.44
N ILE A 224 16.52 -5.09 -19.55
CA ILE A 224 15.52 -5.33 -18.51
C ILE A 224 16.17 -5.18 -17.13
N ARG A 225 15.35 -4.88 -16.12
CA ARG A 225 15.71 -5.05 -14.71
C ARG A 225 14.90 -6.21 -14.15
N ALA A 226 15.56 -7.15 -13.52
CA ALA A 226 14.92 -8.31 -12.90
C ALA A 226 15.49 -8.50 -11.48
N ALA A 227 14.66 -9.01 -10.58
CA ALA A 227 15.13 -9.51 -9.30
C ALA A 227 15.92 -10.81 -9.52
N LEU A 228 16.96 -11.04 -8.74
CA LEU A 228 17.79 -12.25 -8.85
C LEU A 228 16.98 -13.53 -8.68
N SER A 229 16.09 -13.55 -7.70
CA SER A 229 15.20 -14.70 -7.45
C SER A 229 14.26 -15.02 -8.60
N VAL A 230 13.96 -14.07 -9.50
CA VAL A 230 13.10 -14.30 -10.68
C VAL A 230 13.93 -14.79 -11.84
N PHE A 231 15.12 -14.23 -12.03
CA PHE A 231 16.01 -14.65 -13.12
C PHE A 231 16.57 -16.06 -12.90
N ASP A 232 16.79 -16.46 -11.64
CA ASP A 232 17.27 -17.80 -11.31
C ASP A 232 16.21 -18.91 -11.53
N LEU A 233 14.94 -18.57 -11.79
CA LEU A 233 13.88 -19.54 -12.08
C LEU A 233 13.99 -20.16 -13.48
N GLY A 234 14.72 -19.52 -14.39
CA GLY A 234 14.90 -19.99 -15.77
C GLY A 234 15.22 -18.86 -16.74
N ASP A 235 15.50 -19.24 -17.99
CA ASP A 235 15.88 -18.27 -19.02
C ASP A 235 14.75 -17.27 -19.31
N ILE A 236 15.10 -15.99 -19.27
CA ILE A 236 14.23 -14.93 -19.78
C ILE A 236 14.57 -14.73 -21.25
N THR A 237 13.64 -15.07 -22.13
CA THR A 237 13.85 -15.03 -23.59
C THR A 237 13.38 -13.72 -24.21
N CYS A 238 14.17 -13.16 -25.12
CA CYS A 238 13.79 -12.01 -25.92
C CYS A 238 12.82 -12.43 -27.03
N GLY A 239 11.54 -12.06 -26.91
CA GLY A 239 10.54 -12.31 -27.95
C GLY A 239 10.78 -11.63 -29.31
N VAL A 240 11.87 -10.86 -29.48
CA VAL A 240 12.26 -10.25 -30.76
C VAL A 240 13.28 -11.11 -31.51
N CYS A 241 14.29 -11.65 -30.81
CA CYS A 241 15.36 -12.42 -31.45
C CYS A 241 15.42 -13.89 -31.02
N GLY A 242 14.61 -14.32 -30.05
CA GLY A 242 14.60 -15.69 -29.53
C GLY A 242 15.72 -16.04 -28.55
N GLU A 243 16.68 -15.14 -28.33
CA GLU A 243 17.84 -15.37 -27.45
C GLU A 243 17.55 -14.97 -26.00
N ALA A 244 18.24 -15.62 -25.05
CA ALA A 244 18.16 -15.28 -23.64
C ALA A 244 18.78 -13.90 -23.32
N PHE A 245 18.18 -13.18 -22.38
CA PHE A 245 18.82 -12.01 -21.78
C PHE A 245 20.01 -12.46 -20.92
N SER A 246 21.13 -11.73 -20.97
CA SER A 246 22.34 -12.01 -20.19
C SER A 246 22.67 -10.87 -19.23
N VAL A 247 23.16 -11.19 -18.03
CA VAL A 247 23.51 -10.19 -17.00
C VAL A 247 24.64 -9.27 -17.46
N VAL A 248 24.55 -7.97 -17.14
CA VAL A 248 25.62 -6.99 -17.43
C VAL A 248 26.18 -6.43 -16.12
N GLY A 249 27.47 -6.70 -15.87
CA GLY A 249 28.25 -6.06 -14.79
C GLY A 249 28.69 -7.02 -13.68
N SER A 250 29.82 -6.69 -13.04
CA SER A 250 30.63 -7.54 -12.12
C SER A 250 30.00 -7.82 -10.74
N GLN A 251 28.68 -7.91 -10.62
CA GLN A 251 28.01 -8.31 -9.37
C GLN A 251 27.88 -9.83 -9.20
N ILE A 252 28.57 -10.61 -10.05
CA ILE A 252 28.60 -12.09 -10.04
C ILE A 252 29.88 -12.65 -9.38
N LEU A 253 30.77 -11.81 -8.85
CA LEU A 253 32.04 -12.28 -8.24
C LEU A 253 31.94 -12.80 -6.79
N HIS A 254 30.78 -13.28 -6.34
CA HIS A 254 30.67 -13.96 -5.04
C HIS A 254 30.01 -15.35 -5.09
N ARG A 255 29.95 -16.01 -6.25
CA ARG A 255 29.36 -17.36 -6.33
C ARG A 255 30.15 -18.46 -7.04
N TYR A 256 31.34 -18.20 -7.59
CA TYR A 256 32.22 -19.25 -8.13
C TYR A 256 33.72 -18.88 -8.06
N GLY A 257 34.27 -18.70 -6.86
CA GLY A 257 35.72 -18.59 -6.68
C GLY A 257 36.14 -18.57 -5.21
N GLY A 258 36.70 -19.69 -4.75
CA GLY A 258 37.42 -19.83 -3.47
C GLY A 258 36.54 -20.16 -2.26
#